data_AF-A0A5C3QW63-F1
#
_entry.id   AF-A0A5C3QW63-F1
#
_cell.length_a   1.000
_cell.length_b   1.000
_cell.length_c   1.000
_cell.angle_alpha   90.00
_cell.angle_beta   90.00
_cell.angle_gamma   90.00
#
_symmetry.space_group_name_H-M   'P 1'
#
loop_
_entity.id
_entity.type
_entity.pdbx_description
1 polymer ?
#
loop_
_entity_poly.entity_id
_entity_poly.type
_entity_poly.pdbx_seq_one_letter_code
_entity_poly.pdbx_strand_id
1 'polypeptide(L)'
;MLKSCLSHSIPRSLGVPTRVACLHTSTPILAQAGGSTASRKRNPLALKKENRQLKAERAERDAARKPHVILGTVPGDTTSWPKSDLAQILVDLKPSDAKETADPAELDTALGPLQLPPALRFGVTDREQTLLLETLPSLSTELGTDDILSQSSSDHAPSYTYGGFFSELETKTPREARLNKEKMSAQSAEDEARRYAAELEAGKKELQKAQMFTTLLDLRNSDAQGLAFENRRRIVQEFSGPENPFDTGRPEVQAALLTYKIRNLWTHLTTFKKDVGNRRALRKLVHQRAKILKYLRRIDRYRYDSVLARLALAPESVEGELVV
;
A
#
# COMPACT_ATOMS: atom_id res chain seq x y z
N MET A 1 -64.40 -14.99 15.11
CA MET A 1 -64.86 -13.58 14.98
C MET A 1 -64.13 -12.94 13.81
N LEU A 2 -64.70 -13.04 12.61
CA LEU A 2 -64.12 -12.52 11.35
C LEU A 2 -64.61 -11.07 11.15
N LYS A 3 -63.66 -10.15 10.99
CA LYS A 3 -63.94 -8.73 10.82
C LYS A 3 -64.12 -8.38 9.34
N SER A 4 -65.24 -7.72 9.10
CA SER A 4 -65.76 -7.01 7.94
C SER A 4 -64.75 -6.33 7.01
N CYS A 5 -64.96 -6.52 5.70
CA CYS A 5 -64.50 -5.65 4.62
C CYS A 5 -65.50 -4.50 4.40
N LEU A 6 -65.03 -3.26 4.30
CA LEU A 6 -65.81 -2.10 3.83
C LEU A 6 -64.91 -1.12 3.06
N SER A 7 -65.22 -0.93 1.78
CA SER A 7 -65.25 0.36 1.03
C SER A 7 -65.86 0.01 -0.35
N HIS A 8 -67.11 0.38 -0.70
CA HIS A 8 -67.66 1.72 -1.04
C HIS A 8 -66.69 2.50 -1.94
N SER A 9 -66.98 3.00 -3.15
CA SER A 9 -68.16 3.17 -4.03
C SER A 9 -67.60 3.85 -5.31
N ILE A 10 -67.81 3.39 -6.56
CA ILE A 10 -68.91 3.72 -7.52
C ILE A 10 -69.03 5.24 -7.83
N PRO A 11 -69.36 5.77 -9.05
CA PRO A 11 -69.42 5.23 -10.43
C PRO A 11 -69.11 6.21 -11.64
N ARG A 12 -69.20 5.66 -12.86
CA ARG A 12 -69.88 6.17 -14.11
C ARG A 12 -69.43 7.48 -14.78
N SER A 13 -69.20 7.41 -16.09
CA SER A 13 -70.23 7.64 -17.13
C SER A 13 -69.67 7.29 -18.52
N LEU A 14 -70.39 7.03 -19.62
CA LEU A 14 -71.74 6.57 -19.97
C LEU A 14 -71.66 6.32 -21.50
N GLY A 15 -72.32 5.27 -22.01
CA GLY A 15 -72.52 5.10 -23.45
C GLY A 15 -72.78 3.64 -23.91
N VAL A 16 -74.00 3.17 -23.71
CA VAL A 16 -74.62 1.94 -24.28
C VAL A 16 -75.57 2.42 -25.43
N PRO A 17 -76.31 1.61 -26.26
CA PRO A 17 -76.43 0.15 -26.33
C PRO A 17 -76.69 -0.51 -27.73
N THR A 18 -76.88 -1.83 -27.69
CA THR A 18 -77.62 -2.73 -28.62
C THR A 18 -76.84 -3.25 -29.84
N ARG A 19 -76.89 -4.52 -30.26
CA ARG A 19 -77.90 -5.59 -30.15
C ARG A 19 -77.28 -6.99 -30.05
N VAL A 20 -78.09 -7.90 -29.51
CA VAL A 20 -78.00 -9.36 -29.45
C VAL A 20 -77.84 -10.00 -30.85
N ALA A 21 -76.98 -11.01 -30.99
CA ALA A 21 -77.24 -12.18 -31.85
C ALA A 21 -76.22 -13.33 -31.64
N CYS A 22 -76.76 -14.47 -31.18
CA CYS A 22 -76.57 -15.83 -31.71
C CYS A 22 -75.16 -16.41 -31.89
N LEU A 23 -74.89 -17.47 -31.12
CA LEU A 23 -73.88 -18.49 -31.35
C LEU A 23 -73.86 -19.00 -32.80
N HIS A 24 -72.81 -18.70 -33.56
CA HIS A 24 -72.30 -19.59 -34.60
C HIS A 24 -70.77 -19.49 -34.62
N THR A 25 -70.10 -20.62 -34.39
CA THR A 25 -68.68 -20.80 -34.70
C THR A 25 -68.50 -20.57 -36.19
N SER A 26 -68.08 -19.37 -36.58
CA SER A 26 -67.66 -19.10 -37.96
C SER A 26 -66.39 -19.90 -38.23
N THR A 27 -66.56 -20.99 -38.97
CA THR A 27 -65.51 -21.65 -39.73
C THR A 27 -64.76 -20.61 -40.57
N PRO A 28 -63.41 -20.54 -40.52
CA PRO A 28 -62.70 -19.70 -41.47
C PRO A 28 -62.72 -20.41 -42.83
N ILE A 29 -63.55 -19.89 -43.74
CA ILE A 29 -63.60 -20.31 -45.14
C ILE A 29 -62.46 -19.64 -45.91
N LEU A 30 -61.65 -20.49 -46.54
CA LEU A 30 -60.77 -20.25 -47.70
C LEU A 30 -59.90 -18.97 -47.73
N ALA A 31 -58.66 -19.13 -47.28
CA ALA A 31 -57.53 -18.54 -47.98
C ALA A 31 -57.02 -19.55 -49.02
N GLN A 32 -57.65 -19.57 -50.21
CA GLN A 32 -57.02 -20.09 -51.43
C GLN A 32 -56.63 -18.89 -52.29
N ALA A 33 -55.40 -18.43 -52.10
CA ALA A 33 -54.65 -17.67 -53.09
C ALA A 33 -53.18 -18.08 -52.94
N GLY A 34 -52.60 -18.57 -54.04
CA GLY A 34 -51.37 -19.36 -54.08
C GLY A 34 -50.15 -18.70 -53.42
N GLY A 35 -49.45 -19.51 -52.62
CA GLY A 35 -48.20 -19.12 -51.97
C GLY A 35 -47.91 -19.96 -50.73
N SER A 36 -47.68 -21.26 -50.91
CA SER A 36 -47.08 -22.19 -49.94
C SER A 36 -47.35 -21.92 -48.45
N THR A 37 -48.56 -22.22 -47.96
CA THR A 37 -48.77 -22.43 -46.52
C THR A 37 -48.29 -23.84 -46.12
N ALA A 38 -47.05 -24.17 -46.48
CA ALA A 38 -46.35 -25.26 -45.81
C ALA A 38 -45.97 -24.69 -44.44
N SER A 39 -46.84 -24.90 -43.44
CA SER A 39 -46.46 -24.78 -42.04
C SER A 39 -45.25 -25.69 -41.86
N ARG A 40 -44.06 -25.07 -41.95
CA ARG A 40 -42.76 -25.75 -41.92
C ARG A 40 -42.68 -26.31 -40.51
N LYS A 41 -43.18 -27.54 -40.31
CA LYS A 41 -43.08 -28.29 -39.05
C LYS A 41 -41.59 -28.38 -38.75
N ARG A 42 -41.07 -27.39 -38.01
CA ARG A 42 -39.66 -27.36 -37.60
C ARG A 42 -39.42 -28.66 -36.85
N ASN A 43 -38.52 -29.48 -37.36
CA ASN A 43 -38.21 -30.76 -36.75
C ASN A 43 -37.73 -30.48 -35.31
N PRO A 44 -38.48 -30.91 -34.27
CA PRO A 44 -38.19 -30.53 -32.88
C PRO A 44 -36.81 -31.01 -32.43
N LEU A 45 -36.30 -32.10 -33.03
CA LEU A 45 -34.96 -32.62 -32.77
C LEU A 45 -33.88 -31.69 -33.34
N ALA A 46 -34.09 -31.12 -34.52
CA ALA A 46 -33.16 -30.18 -35.14
C ALA A 46 -33.06 -28.88 -34.31
N LEU A 47 -34.19 -28.33 -33.88
CA LEU A 47 -34.22 -27.17 -32.97
C LEU A 47 -33.56 -27.49 -31.62
N LYS A 48 -33.79 -28.68 -31.06
CA LYS A 48 -33.13 -29.10 -29.82
C LYS A 48 -31.62 -29.21 -30.01
N LYS A 49 -31.14 -29.66 -31.17
CA LYS A 49 -29.71 -29.75 -31.50
C LYS A 49 -29.10 -28.35 -31.65
N GLU A 50 -29.74 -27.46 -32.39
CA GLU A 50 -29.32 -26.06 -32.55
C GLU A 50 -29.26 -25.33 -31.20
N ASN A 51 -30.30 -25.46 -30.37
CA ASN A 51 -30.31 -24.89 -29.02
C ASN A 51 -29.21 -25.46 -28.11
N ARG A 52 -28.87 -26.75 -28.25
CA ARG A 52 -27.73 -27.33 -27.52
C ARG A 52 -26.40 -26.75 -28.01
N GLN A 53 -26.23 -26.58 -29.32
CA GLN A 53 -25.04 -25.96 -29.89
C GLN A 53 -24.89 -24.51 -29.41
N LEU A 54 -25.95 -23.71 -29.48
CA LEU A 54 -25.94 -22.34 -28.97
C LEU A 54 -25.64 -22.27 -27.47
N LYS A 55 -26.16 -23.21 -26.67
CA LYS A 55 -25.82 -23.30 -25.24
C LYS A 55 -24.37 -23.70 -25.01
N ALA A 56 -23.84 -24.65 -25.77
CA ALA A 56 -22.45 -25.06 -25.70
C ALA A 56 -21.51 -23.91 -26.07
N GLU A 57 -21.81 -23.21 -27.16
CA GLU A 57 -21.04 -22.06 -27.66
C GLU A 57 -21.06 -20.89 -26.67
N ARG A 58 -22.20 -20.63 -26.00
CA ARG A 58 -22.27 -19.67 -24.89
C ARG A 58 -21.44 -20.12 -23.70
N ALA A 59 -21.55 -21.39 -23.30
CA ALA A 59 -20.77 -21.93 -22.19
C ALA A 59 -19.26 -21.90 -22.45
N GLU A 60 -18.81 -22.15 -23.68
CA GLU A 60 -17.41 -22.01 -24.08
C GLU A 60 -16.93 -20.55 -23.98
N ARG A 61 -17.74 -19.58 -24.46
CA ARG A 61 -17.45 -18.15 -24.31
C ARG A 61 -17.38 -17.73 -22.84
N ASP A 62 -18.33 -18.19 -22.02
CA ASP A 62 -18.39 -17.89 -20.60
C ASP A 62 -17.19 -18.52 -19.87
N ALA A 63 -16.81 -19.76 -20.22
CA ALA A 63 -15.64 -20.43 -19.67
C ALA A 63 -14.33 -19.73 -20.04
N ALA A 64 -14.20 -19.21 -21.27
CA ALA A 64 -13.03 -18.45 -21.71
C ALA A 64 -12.90 -17.10 -20.97
N ARG A 65 -14.03 -16.47 -20.61
CA ARG A 65 -14.06 -15.19 -19.87
C ARG A 65 -13.99 -15.36 -18.35
N LYS A 66 -14.10 -16.59 -17.85
CA LYS A 66 -14.15 -16.87 -16.42
C LYS A 66 -12.86 -16.38 -15.73
N PRO A 67 -12.95 -15.54 -14.69
CA PRO A 67 -11.78 -15.00 -14.02
C PRO A 67 -11.06 -16.08 -13.20
N HIS A 68 -9.76 -15.92 -13.05
CA HIS A 68 -8.93 -16.82 -12.25
C HIS A 68 -9.30 -16.72 -10.77
N VAL A 69 -9.49 -17.85 -10.08
CA VAL A 69 -9.96 -17.90 -8.69
C VAL A 69 -9.01 -17.19 -7.71
N ILE A 70 -7.70 -17.33 -7.92
CA ILE A 70 -6.66 -16.77 -7.03
C ILE A 70 -6.43 -15.28 -7.31
N LEU A 71 -6.14 -14.91 -8.57
CA LEU A 71 -5.79 -13.55 -8.98
C LEU A 71 -6.99 -12.63 -9.22
N GLY A 72 -8.15 -13.20 -9.54
CA GLY A 72 -9.42 -12.50 -9.79
C GLY A 72 -9.54 -11.85 -11.16
N THR A 73 -8.52 -11.92 -12.01
CA THR A 73 -8.51 -11.33 -13.36
C THR A 73 -8.87 -12.36 -14.43
N VAL A 74 -9.40 -11.88 -15.56
CA VAL A 74 -9.64 -12.72 -16.74
C VAL A 74 -8.28 -13.20 -17.28
N PRO A 75 -8.17 -14.45 -17.75
CA PRO A 75 -6.94 -14.92 -18.40
C PRO A 75 -6.55 -14.00 -19.57
N GLY A 76 -5.34 -13.45 -19.53
CA GLY A 76 -4.81 -12.50 -20.53
C GLY A 76 -4.91 -11.02 -20.13
N ASP A 77 -5.72 -10.68 -19.13
CA ASP A 77 -5.86 -9.30 -18.66
C ASP A 77 -4.68 -8.90 -17.77
N THR A 78 -3.75 -8.14 -18.34
CA THR A 78 -2.55 -7.63 -17.63
C THR A 78 -2.74 -6.19 -17.14
N THR A 79 -3.75 -5.47 -17.64
CA THR A 79 -3.93 -4.02 -17.38
C THR A 79 -4.74 -3.70 -16.13
N SER A 80 -5.54 -4.64 -15.64
CA SER A 80 -6.43 -4.44 -14.49
C SER A 80 -5.67 -4.29 -13.17
N TRP A 81 -4.62 -5.09 -12.98
CA TRP A 81 -3.83 -5.07 -11.76
C TRP A 81 -3.04 -3.77 -11.57
N PRO A 82 -2.24 -3.28 -12.54
CA PRO A 82 -1.49 -2.02 -12.38
C PRO A 82 -2.38 -0.80 -12.12
N LYS A 83 -3.64 -0.83 -12.57
CA LYS A 83 -4.61 0.25 -12.34
C LYS A 83 -5.25 0.19 -10.97
N SER A 84 -5.17 -0.93 -10.27
CA SER A 84 -5.79 -1.10 -8.96
C SER A 84 -5.08 -0.26 -7.89
N ASP A 85 -5.87 0.35 -7.00
CA ASP A 85 -5.35 1.12 -5.87
C ASP A 85 -4.33 0.30 -5.07
N LEU A 86 -4.63 -0.98 -4.83
CA LEU A 86 -3.71 -1.82 -4.06
C LEU A 86 -2.35 -1.96 -4.75
N ALA A 87 -2.32 -2.17 -6.07
CA ALA A 87 -1.05 -2.30 -6.80
C ALA A 87 -0.26 -0.99 -6.84
N GLN A 88 -0.92 0.17 -6.89
CA GLN A 88 -0.25 1.47 -6.90
C GLN A 88 0.43 1.78 -5.57
N ILE A 89 -0.08 1.22 -4.48
CA ILE A 89 0.37 1.51 -3.12
C ILE A 89 1.52 0.61 -2.68
N LEU A 90 1.53 -0.63 -3.19
CA LEU A 90 2.57 -1.59 -2.89
C LEU A 90 3.93 -1.07 -3.38
N VAL A 91 4.92 -1.18 -2.49
CA VAL A 91 6.32 -1.08 -2.88
C VAL A 91 6.71 -2.44 -3.44
N ASP A 92 6.69 -2.54 -4.76
CA ASP A 92 7.41 -3.59 -5.46
C ASP A 92 8.75 -2.96 -5.88
N LEU A 93 9.85 -3.37 -5.25
CA LEU A 93 11.18 -3.05 -5.74
C LEU A 93 11.28 -3.68 -7.14
N LYS A 94 11.13 -2.87 -8.19
CA LYS A 94 11.46 -3.37 -9.53
C LYS A 94 12.96 -3.66 -9.52
N PRO A 95 13.41 -4.71 -10.22
CA PRO A 95 14.84 -4.99 -10.35
C PRO A 95 15.66 -3.79 -10.86
N SER A 96 15.02 -2.84 -11.55
CA SER A 96 15.62 -1.58 -12.02
C SER A 96 15.89 -0.54 -10.93
N ASP A 97 15.27 -0.66 -9.75
CA ASP A 97 15.47 0.26 -8.60
C ASP A 97 16.52 -0.28 -7.62
N ALA A 98 17.02 -1.50 -7.85
CA ALA A 98 18.25 -1.96 -7.23
C ALA A 98 19.37 -1.09 -7.78
N LYS A 99 19.74 -0.05 -7.02
CA LYS A 99 20.87 0.80 -7.35
C LYS A 99 22.05 -0.12 -7.60
N GLU A 100 22.69 0.07 -8.76
CA GLU A 100 24.09 -0.25 -9.01
C GLU A 100 24.82 -0.10 -7.69
N THR A 101 25.35 -1.21 -7.17
CA THR A 101 26.15 -1.21 -5.95
C THR A 101 27.23 -0.17 -6.15
N ALA A 102 27.06 1.03 -5.56
CA ALA A 102 28.15 1.96 -5.48
C ALA A 102 29.27 1.20 -4.77
N ASP A 103 30.42 1.09 -5.43
CA ASP A 103 31.55 0.37 -4.86
C ASP A 103 31.81 0.96 -3.47
N PRO A 104 32.01 0.14 -2.43
CA PRO A 104 32.16 0.62 -1.06
C PRO A 104 33.32 1.62 -0.89
N ALA A 105 34.23 1.70 -1.87
CA ALA A 105 35.33 2.66 -1.95
C ALA A 105 34.89 4.10 -2.29
N GLU A 106 33.71 4.33 -2.86
CA GLU A 106 33.23 5.69 -3.21
C GLU A 106 32.59 6.43 -2.02
N LEU A 107 32.26 5.72 -0.92
CA LEU A 107 31.68 6.30 0.29
C LEU A 107 32.64 7.23 1.04
N ASP A 108 33.95 7.00 0.93
CA ASP A 108 34.97 7.82 1.62
C ASP A 108 35.37 9.08 0.83
N THR A 109 35.10 9.11 -0.48
CA THR A 109 35.71 10.12 -1.38
C THR A 109 34.76 11.28 -1.73
N ALA A 110 33.45 11.15 -1.50
CA ALA A 110 32.51 12.23 -1.76
C ALA A 110 31.51 12.36 -0.60
N LEU A 111 31.81 13.26 0.35
CA LEU A 111 30.80 13.92 1.17
C LEU A 111 29.94 14.83 0.27
N GLY A 112 29.23 14.23 -0.69
CA GLY A 112 28.22 14.89 -1.49
C GLY A 112 26.98 15.22 -0.63
N PRO A 113 26.07 16.06 -1.14
CA PRO A 113 24.84 16.37 -0.44
C PRO A 113 24.05 15.09 -0.10
N LEU A 114 23.48 15.04 1.11
CA LEU A 114 22.68 13.92 1.59
C LEU A 114 21.51 13.66 0.62
N GLN A 115 21.58 12.56 -0.14
CA GLN A 115 20.48 12.14 -0.99
C GLN A 115 19.46 11.37 -0.17
N LEU A 116 18.29 11.97 0.04
CA LEU A 116 17.19 11.36 0.78
C LEU A 116 16.57 10.20 -0.02
N PRO A 117 16.48 8.98 0.55
CA PRO A 117 15.79 7.87 -0.11
C PRO A 117 14.29 8.16 -0.29
N PRO A 118 13.68 7.68 -1.39
CA PRO A 118 12.26 7.93 -1.68
C PRO A 118 11.31 7.12 -0.79
N ALA A 119 11.78 6.02 -0.17
CA ALA A 119 10.99 5.21 0.75
C ALA A 119 11.87 4.70 1.88
N LEU A 120 11.36 4.79 3.11
CA LEU A 120 12.07 4.41 4.31
C LEU A 120 11.46 3.16 4.97
N ARG A 121 12.29 2.48 5.75
CA ARG A 121 11.93 1.36 6.61
C ARG A 121 11.41 1.86 7.96
N PHE A 122 10.77 0.96 8.71
CA PHE A 122 10.31 1.15 10.10
C PHE A 122 9.17 2.14 10.27
N GLY A 123 8.51 2.52 9.18
CA GLY A 123 7.41 3.44 9.20
C GLY A 123 7.80 4.89 9.50
N VAL A 124 9.08 5.25 9.31
CA VAL A 124 9.54 6.63 9.41
C VAL A 124 8.74 7.49 8.43
N THR A 125 8.15 8.56 8.95
CA THR A 125 7.39 9.54 8.15
C THR A 125 8.32 10.58 7.53
N ASP A 126 7.87 11.26 6.48
CA ASP A 126 8.67 12.31 5.81
C ASP A 126 9.09 13.43 6.79
N ARG A 127 8.24 13.74 7.76
CA ARG A 127 8.58 14.69 8.83
C ARG A 127 9.72 14.16 9.71
N GLU A 128 9.63 12.92 10.17
CA GLU A 128 10.69 12.30 10.97
C GLU A 128 11.97 12.15 10.17
N GLN A 129 11.88 11.89 8.86
CA GLN A 129 13.03 11.84 7.95
C GLN A 129 13.79 13.17 7.92
N THR A 130 13.09 14.29 7.70
CA THR A 130 13.72 15.62 7.73
C THR A 130 14.34 15.92 9.08
N LEU A 131 13.67 15.56 10.17
CA LEU A 131 14.20 15.77 11.51
C LEU A 131 15.50 14.98 11.73
N LEU A 132 15.47 13.69 11.43
CA LEU A 132 16.58 12.77 11.67
C LEU A 132 17.81 13.05 10.80
N LEU A 133 17.60 13.48 9.55
CA LEU A 133 18.67 13.55 8.56
C LEU A 133 19.18 14.96 8.29
N GLU A 134 18.37 15.99 8.54
CA GLU A 134 18.76 17.38 8.30
C GLU A 134 18.93 18.14 9.63
N THR A 135 17.91 18.13 10.49
CA THR A 135 17.89 19.01 11.67
C THR A 135 18.73 18.49 12.83
N LEU A 136 18.72 17.18 13.10
CA LEU A 136 19.45 16.63 14.25
C LEU A 136 20.97 16.67 14.08
N PRO A 137 21.56 16.36 12.90
CA PRO A 137 23.00 16.47 12.71
C PRO A 137 23.52 17.89 12.92
N SER A 138 22.79 18.91 12.43
CA SER A 138 23.19 20.32 12.65
C SER A 138 23.09 20.71 14.12
N LEU A 139 22.00 20.32 14.80
CA LEU A 139 21.86 20.59 16.23
C LEU A 139 22.91 19.84 17.06
N SER A 140 23.27 18.62 16.68
CA SER A 140 24.31 17.81 17.33
C SER A 140 25.68 18.51 17.27
N THR A 141 26.01 19.13 16.13
CA THR A 141 27.24 19.94 16.01
C THR A 141 27.21 21.20 16.86
N GLU A 142 26.06 21.88 16.94
CA GLU A 142 25.91 23.12 17.72
C GLU A 142 25.94 22.87 19.24
N LEU A 143 25.34 21.77 19.69
CA LEU A 143 25.23 21.41 21.10
C LEU A 143 26.51 20.79 21.67
N GLY A 144 27.46 20.38 20.82
CA GLY A 144 28.73 19.78 21.24
C GLY A 144 28.52 18.57 22.16
N THR A 145 28.40 17.37 21.58
CA THR A 145 28.10 16.13 22.34
C THR A 145 29.04 15.83 23.52
N ASP A 146 30.18 16.50 23.58
CA ASP A 146 31.20 16.32 24.62
C ASP A 146 30.85 17.04 25.94
N ASP A 147 29.97 18.05 25.94
CA ASP A 147 29.56 18.76 27.16
C ASP A 147 28.51 17.98 27.98
N ILE A 148 27.67 17.19 27.33
CA ILE A 148 26.57 16.46 28.00
C ILE A 148 27.09 15.20 28.71
N LEU A 149 28.10 14.52 28.15
CA LEU A 149 28.68 13.31 28.75
C LEU A 149 29.78 13.64 29.77
N SER A 150 30.50 14.76 29.62
CA SER A 150 31.52 15.20 30.58
C SER A 150 30.93 15.65 31.92
N GLN A 151 29.72 16.25 31.93
CA GLN A 151 29.02 16.61 33.17
C GLN A 151 28.54 15.41 33.99
N SER A 152 28.40 14.23 33.37
CA SER A 152 27.90 13.01 34.05
C SER A 152 28.99 12.17 34.72
N SER A 153 30.27 12.48 34.50
CA SER A 153 31.41 11.70 35.02
C SER A 153 32.40 12.50 35.87
N SER A 154 32.12 13.78 36.14
CA SER A 154 32.91 14.60 37.07
C SER A 154 32.18 14.89 38.37
N ASP A 155 31.93 13.87 39.18
CA ASP A 155 31.99 14.03 40.64
C ASP A 155 33.46 14.16 41.04
N HIS A 156 34.10 15.27 40.67
CA HIS A 156 35.39 15.68 41.23
C HIS A 156 35.17 16.99 41.97
N ALA A 157 35.16 16.88 43.30
CA ALA A 157 35.04 18.04 44.19
C ALA A 157 36.13 19.08 43.85
N PRO A 158 35.80 20.39 43.90
CA PRO A 158 36.82 21.42 43.79
C PRO A 158 37.74 21.33 45.02
N SER A 159 38.92 20.73 44.86
CA SER A 159 39.96 20.84 45.88
C SER A 159 40.52 22.26 45.82
N TYR A 160 40.10 23.07 46.78
CA TYR A 160 40.76 24.33 47.10
C TYR A 160 42.17 24.01 47.60
N THR A 161 43.17 24.18 46.74
CA THR A 161 44.55 24.31 47.19
C THR A 161 44.76 25.72 47.72
N TYR A 162 44.72 25.83 49.04
CA TYR A 162 45.22 26.98 49.78
C TYR A 162 46.75 26.87 49.84
N GLY A 163 47.46 27.65 49.02
CA GLY A 163 48.91 27.68 49.08
C GLY A 163 49.54 28.50 47.96
N GLY A 164 50.04 29.69 48.32
CA GLY A 164 50.92 30.45 47.43
C GLY A 164 50.78 31.97 47.45
N PHE A 165 50.41 32.57 48.58
CA PHE A 165 50.66 34.00 48.80
C PHE A 165 52.15 34.20 49.11
N PHE A 166 53.00 34.25 48.09
CA PHE A 166 54.25 34.99 48.18
C PHE A 166 54.69 35.50 46.80
N SER A 167 55.04 36.78 46.84
CA SER A 167 55.37 37.69 45.76
C SER A 167 56.55 37.24 44.89
N GLU A 168 56.38 37.41 43.58
CA GLU A 168 57.49 37.83 42.73
C GLU A 168 56.94 38.81 41.69
N LEU A 169 56.89 40.08 42.08
CA LEU A 169 56.65 41.20 41.17
C LEU A 169 57.93 41.41 40.34
N GLU A 170 58.17 40.54 39.38
CA GLU A 170 59.11 40.83 38.30
C GLU A 170 58.50 41.95 37.45
N THR A 171 59.03 43.17 37.59
CA THR A 171 58.71 44.28 36.69
C THR A 171 59.28 43.96 35.31
N LYS A 172 58.51 43.21 34.51
CA LYS A 172 58.87 42.82 33.14
C LYS A 172 59.21 44.06 32.33
N THR A 173 60.34 44.02 31.61
CA THR A 173 60.73 45.13 30.74
C THR A 173 59.68 45.34 29.65
N PRO A 174 59.42 46.58 29.19
CA PRO A 174 58.39 46.85 28.17
C PRO A 174 58.61 46.08 26.84
N ARG A 175 59.84 45.62 26.58
CA ARG A 175 60.19 44.77 25.43
C ARG A 175 59.72 43.33 25.61
N GLU A 176 59.88 42.75 26.79
CA GLU A 176 59.41 41.39 27.11
C GLU A 176 57.89 41.32 27.23
N ALA A 177 57.24 42.39 27.72
CA ALA A 177 55.79 42.49 27.73
C ALA A 177 55.20 42.52 26.31
N ARG A 178 55.87 43.19 25.35
CA ARG A 178 55.47 43.18 23.92
C ARG A 178 55.65 41.80 23.28
N LEU A 179 56.80 41.17 23.51
CA LEU A 179 57.08 39.82 22.99
C LEU A 179 56.14 38.77 23.56
N ASN A 180 55.76 38.90 24.84
CA ASN A 180 54.78 38.01 25.45
C ASN A 180 53.36 38.30 24.94
N LYS A 181 53.00 39.57 24.72
CA LYS A 181 51.73 39.94 24.09
C LYS A 181 51.61 39.38 22.66
N GLU A 182 52.69 39.44 21.88
CA GLU A 182 52.75 38.84 20.54
C GLU A 182 52.65 37.30 20.59
N LYS A 183 53.37 36.64 21.50
CA LYS A 183 53.28 35.18 21.70
C LYS A 183 51.88 34.74 22.16
N MET A 184 51.26 35.47 23.09
CA MET A 184 49.89 35.19 23.53
C MET A 184 48.87 35.42 22.41
N SER A 185 49.09 36.42 21.54
CA SER A 185 48.22 36.66 20.37
C SER A 185 48.40 35.61 19.26
N ALA A 186 49.61 35.06 19.10
CA ALA A 186 49.89 33.96 18.18
C ALA A 186 49.30 32.65 18.68
N GLN A 187 49.43 32.37 19.99
CA GLN A 187 48.82 31.19 20.63
C GLN A 187 47.30 31.24 20.58
N SER A 188 46.68 32.39 20.81
CA SER A 188 45.22 32.51 20.69
C SER A 188 44.74 32.27 19.25
N ALA A 189 45.48 32.72 18.25
CA ALA A 189 45.17 32.47 16.84
C ALA A 189 45.32 30.98 16.46
N GLU A 190 46.34 30.29 16.99
CA GLU A 190 46.52 28.85 16.82
C GLU A 190 45.41 28.05 17.51
N ASP A 191 44.98 28.46 18.70
CA ASP A 191 43.89 27.82 19.44
C ASP A 191 42.53 28.05 18.75
N GLU A 192 42.28 29.23 18.20
CA GLU A 192 41.11 29.52 17.37
C GLU A 192 41.09 28.66 16.10
N ALA A 193 42.23 28.51 15.41
CA ALA A 193 42.35 27.64 14.24
C ALA A 193 42.12 26.16 14.59
N ARG A 194 42.60 25.70 15.75
CA ARG A 194 42.36 24.33 16.25
C ARG A 194 40.90 24.07 16.57
N ARG A 195 40.21 25.03 17.20
CA ARG A 195 38.76 24.94 17.49
C ARG A 195 37.95 24.84 16.20
N TYR A 196 38.25 25.70 15.23
CA TYR A 196 37.58 25.66 13.92
C TYR A 196 37.84 24.34 13.18
N ALA A 197 39.08 23.82 13.21
CA ALA A 197 39.39 22.52 12.63
C ALA A 197 38.63 21.37 13.31
N ALA A 198 38.53 21.39 14.65
CA ALA A 198 37.76 20.40 15.41
C ALA A 198 36.26 20.46 15.11
N GLU A 199 35.69 21.66 14.96
CA GLU A 199 34.29 21.87 14.57
C GLU A 199 34.00 21.32 13.17
N LEU A 200 34.89 21.58 12.20
CA LEU A 200 34.78 21.00 10.86
C LEU A 200 34.89 19.47 10.86
N GLU A 201 35.76 18.90 11.70
CA GLU A 201 35.85 17.44 11.86
C GLU A 201 34.61 16.84 12.52
N ALA A 202 34.05 17.49 13.54
CA ALA A 202 32.81 17.09 14.17
C ALA A 202 31.64 17.12 13.17
N GLY A 203 31.52 18.19 12.38
CA GLY A 203 30.53 18.29 11.32
C GLY A 203 30.65 17.18 10.27
N LYS A 204 31.88 16.83 9.86
CA LYS A 204 32.10 15.68 8.95
C LYS A 204 31.65 14.35 9.57
N LYS A 205 31.92 14.13 10.87
CA LYS A 205 31.50 12.91 11.57
C LYS A 205 29.98 12.81 11.68
N GLU A 206 29.30 13.91 12.00
CA GLU A 206 27.83 13.93 12.05
C GLU A 206 27.20 13.70 10.67
N LEU A 207 27.79 14.27 9.60
CA LEU A 207 27.37 13.99 8.23
C LEU A 207 27.57 12.53 7.84
N GLN A 208 28.71 11.92 8.21
CA GLN A 208 28.95 10.49 7.98
C GLN A 208 27.92 9.62 8.73
N LYS A 209 27.60 9.95 9.99
CA LYS A 209 26.55 9.27 10.76
C LYS A 209 25.19 9.41 10.08
N ALA A 210 24.85 10.60 9.59
CA ALA A 210 23.62 10.83 8.84
C ALA A 210 23.58 10.00 7.55
N GLN A 211 24.67 9.95 6.78
CA GLN A 211 24.79 9.11 5.58
C GLN A 211 24.61 7.63 5.91
N MET A 212 25.30 7.10 6.92
CA MET A 212 25.12 5.71 7.37
C MET A 212 23.69 5.44 7.82
N PHE A 213 23.06 6.41 8.48
CA PHE A 213 21.67 6.27 8.89
C PHE A 213 20.71 6.28 7.70
N THR A 214 20.98 7.07 6.65
CA THR A 214 20.20 7.02 5.40
C THR A 214 20.24 5.63 4.76
N THR A 215 21.41 5.00 4.70
CA THR A 215 21.57 3.68 4.07
C THR A 215 20.92 2.57 4.88
N LEU A 216 20.92 2.68 6.21
CA LEU A 216 20.21 1.76 7.10
C LEU A 216 18.69 1.89 7.00
N LEU A 217 18.18 3.11 6.81
CA LEU A 217 16.76 3.37 6.70
C LEU A 217 16.19 3.14 5.29
N ASP A 218 17.02 3.13 4.24
CA ASP A 218 16.55 2.91 2.87
C ASP A 218 15.84 1.55 2.73
N LEU A 219 14.61 1.57 2.23
CA LEU A 219 13.80 0.37 2.02
C LEU A 219 14.41 -0.57 0.97
N ARG A 220 15.26 -0.06 0.06
CA ARG A 220 16.00 -0.88 -0.92
C ARG A 220 16.95 -1.88 -0.27
N ASN A 221 17.49 -1.53 0.90
CA ASN A 221 18.40 -2.38 1.66
C ASN A 221 17.66 -3.26 2.69
N SER A 222 16.32 -3.24 2.68
CA SER A 222 15.52 -3.95 3.67
C SER A 222 15.29 -5.42 3.33
N ASP A 223 15.06 -6.22 4.37
CA ASP A 223 14.65 -7.62 4.23
C ASP A 223 13.21 -7.74 3.70
N ALA A 224 12.84 -8.92 3.19
CA ALA A 224 11.47 -9.23 2.79
C ALA A 224 10.43 -8.95 3.89
N GLN A 225 10.81 -9.12 5.17
CA GLN A 225 9.95 -8.80 6.30
C GLN A 225 9.77 -7.29 6.50
N GLY A 226 10.81 -6.49 6.26
CA GLY A 226 10.77 -5.03 6.31
C GLY A 226 9.85 -4.47 5.22
N LEU A 227 10.03 -4.92 3.98
CA LEU A 227 9.15 -4.58 2.87
C LEU A 227 7.69 -4.97 3.14
N ALA A 228 7.47 -6.17 3.69
CA ALA A 228 6.14 -6.62 4.06
C ALA A 228 5.51 -5.78 5.18
N PHE A 229 6.31 -5.20 6.10
CA PHE A 229 5.82 -4.30 7.13
C PHE A 229 5.31 -2.99 6.52
N GLU A 230 6.11 -2.35 5.65
CA GLU A 230 5.69 -1.12 4.98
C GLU A 230 4.45 -1.34 4.12
N ASN A 231 4.41 -2.41 3.33
CA ASN A 231 3.25 -2.72 2.51
C ASN A 231 1.98 -2.94 3.36
N ARG A 232 2.08 -3.62 4.51
CA ARG A 232 0.93 -3.75 5.43
C ARG A 232 0.48 -2.40 5.97
N ARG A 233 1.41 -1.54 6.39
CA ARG A 233 1.12 -0.20 6.91
C ARG A 233 0.38 0.64 5.87
N ARG A 234 0.88 0.67 4.63
CA ARG A 234 0.27 1.40 3.52
C ARG A 234 -1.13 0.86 3.16
N ILE A 235 -1.30 -0.47 3.13
CA ILE A 235 -2.63 -1.08 2.93
C ILE A 235 -3.61 -0.64 4.01
N VAL A 236 -3.19 -0.66 5.28
CA VAL A 236 -4.05 -0.24 6.39
C VAL A 236 -4.41 1.24 6.23
N GLN A 237 -3.46 2.12 5.92
CA GLN A 237 -3.73 3.54 5.73
C GLN A 237 -4.77 3.80 4.64
N GLU A 238 -4.63 3.15 3.48
CA GLU A 238 -5.50 3.39 2.33
C GLU A 238 -6.90 2.77 2.46
N PHE A 239 -6.99 1.54 2.96
CA PHE A 239 -8.26 0.80 3.03
C PHE A 239 -9.02 1.07 4.34
N SER A 240 -8.42 1.81 5.29
CA SER A 240 -9.12 2.30 6.48
C SER A 240 -10.22 3.30 6.12
N GLY A 241 -11.19 3.47 7.03
CA GLY A 241 -12.29 4.40 6.81
C GLY A 241 -11.89 5.82 7.20
N PRO A 242 -12.55 6.86 6.66
CA PRO A 242 -12.33 8.22 7.12
C PRO A 242 -12.74 8.40 8.60
N GLU A 243 -13.68 7.59 9.08
CA GLU A 243 -14.15 7.61 10.48
C GLU A 243 -13.08 7.13 11.48
N ASN A 244 -12.29 6.14 11.09
CA ASN A 244 -11.27 5.54 11.93
C ASN A 244 -10.02 5.25 11.09
N PRO A 245 -9.08 6.21 11.03
CA PRO A 245 -7.79 5.97 10.39
C PRO A 245 -7.07 4.88 11.20
N PHE A 246 -6.55 3.85 10.53
CA PHE A 246 -5.89 2.67 11.12
C PHE A 246 -6.81 1.55 11.66
N ASP A 247 -8.06 1.48 11.21
CA ASP A 247 -8.94 0.35 11.53
C ASP A 247 -8.53 -0.95 10.82
N THR A 248 -7.78 -1.79 11.55
CA THR A 248 -7.37 -3.13 11.07
C THR A 248 -8.50 -4.16 11.05
N GLY A 249 -9.62 -3.90 11.73
CA GLY A 249 -10.77 -4.78 11.84
C GLY A 249 -11.71 -4.72 10.63
N ARG A 250 -11.61 -3.67 9.81
CA ARG A 250 -12.45 -3.48 8.63
C ARG A 250 -12.33 -4.64 7.62
N PRO A 251 -13.46 -5.15 7.09
CA PRO A 251 -13.45 -6.25 6.13
C PRO A 251 -12.68 -5.88 4.84
N GLU A 252 -12.69 -4.61 4.44
CA GLU A 252 -11.92 -4.10 3.30
C GLU A 252 -10.41 -4.24 3.52
N VAL A 253 -9.93 -3.78 4.67
CA VAL A 253 -8.52 -3.85 5.07
C VAL A 253 -8.07 -5.30 5.16
N GLN A 254 -8.87 -6.16 5.79
CA GLN A 254 -8.56 -7.58 5.89
C GLN A 254 -8.52 -8.26 4.52
N ALA A 255 -9.46 -7.96 3.62
CA ALA A 255 -9.45 -8.49 2.25
C ALA A 255 -8.24 -8.01 1.44
N ALA A 256 -7.83 -6.75 1.61
CA ALA A 256 -6.64 -6.18 0.99
C ALA A 256 -5.36 -6.87 1.49
N LEU A 257 -5.20 -7.02 2.80
CA LEU A 257 -4.06 -7.73 3.41
C LEU A 257 -3.97 -9.19 2.96
N LEU A 258 -5.11 -9.89 2.86
CA LEU A 258 -5.14 -11.25 2.33
C LEU A 258 -4.79 -11.29 0.84
N THR A 259 -5.24 -10.31 0.05
CA THR A 259 -4.91 -10.22 -1.38
C THR A 259 -3.41 -10.02 -1.60
N TYR A 260 -2.78 -9.16 -0.81
CA TYR A 260 -1.32 -9.00 -0.81
C TYR A 260 -0.60 -10.32 -0.50
N LYS A 261 -0.99 -11.02 0.58
CA LYS A 261 -0.41 -12.32 0.95
C LYS A 261 -0.61 -13.39 -0.12
N ILE A 262 -1.80 -13.45 -0.71
CA ILE A 262 -2.15 -14.39 -1.79
C ILE A 262 -1.25 -14.17 -3.00
N ARG A 263 -1.03 -12.91 -3.40
CA ARG A 263 -0.17 -12.58 -4.54
C ARG A 263 1.30 -12.93 -4.29
N ASN A 264 1.82 -12.63 -3.10
CA ASN A 264 3.20 -13.00 -2.74
C ASN A 264 3.41 -14.52 -2.67
N LEU A 265 2.44 -15.26 -2.12
CA LEU A 265 2.51 -16.74 -2.13
C LEU A 265 2.34 -17.31 -3.53
N TRP A 266 1.51 -16.70 -4.38
CA TRP A 266 1.34 -17.11 -5.76
C TRP A 266 2.64 -16.97 -6.56
N THR A 267 3.33 -15.83 -6.47
CA THR A 267 4.62 -15.60 -7.14
C THR A 267 5.69 -16.59 -6.64
N HIS A 268 5.73 -16.88 -5.34
CA HIS A 268 6.61 -17.91 -4.80
C HIS A 268 6.29 -19.30 -5.40
N LEU A 269 5.02 -19.72 -5.39
CA LEU A 269 4.62 -21.04 -5.87
C LEU A 269 4.75 -21.21 -7.40
N THR A 270 4.69 -20.13 -8.18
CA THR A 270 4.97 -20.19 -9.62
C THR A 270 6.41 -20.62 -9.90
N THR A 271 7.35 -20.17 -9.07
CA THR A 271 8.77 -20.57 -9.11
C THR A 271 8.96 -21.94 -8.46
N PHE A 272 8.37 -22.17 -7.29
CA PHE A 272 8.52 -23.39 -6.49
C PHE A 272 7.30 -24.32 -6.58
N LYS A 273 7.17 -25.00 -7.72
CA LYS A 273 6.00 -25.85 -8.02
C LYS A 273 5.82 -27.06 -7.09
N LYS A 274 6.87 -27.51 -6.39
CA LYS A 274 6.82 -28.72 -5.54
C LYS A 274 6.40 -28.46 -4.09
N ASP A 275 6.21 -27.20 -3.69
CA ASP A 275 5.81 -26.88 -2.32
C ASP A 275 4.30 -27.08 -2.11
N VAL A 276 3.95 -28.25 -1.58
CA VAL A 276 2.55 -28.63 -1.28
C VAL A 276 2.03 -27.93 -0.02
N GLY A 277 2.89 -27.65 0.95
CA GLY A 277 2.52 -27.02 2.22
C GLY A 277 2.02 -25.60 1.99
N ASN A 278 2.78 -24.81 1.25
CA ASN A 278 2.41 -23.44 0.90
C ASN A 278 1.23 -23.38 -0.06
N ARG A 279 1.05 -24.37 -0.95
CA ARG A 279 -0.17 -24.47 -1.78
C ARG A 279 -1.43 -24.67 -0.94
N ARG A 280 -1.36 -25.48 0.12
CA ARG A 280 -2.48 -25.63 1.08
C ARG A 280 -2.74 -24.30 1.82
N ALA A 281 -1.69 -23.60 2.23
CA ALA A 281 -1.83 -22.29 2.87
C ALA A 281 -2.49 -21.27 1.93
N LEU A 282 -2.07 -21.21 0.67
CA LEU A 282 -2.66 -20.36 -0.37
C LEU A 282 -4.17 -20.63 -0.52
N ARG A 283 -4.56 -21.90 -0.64
CA ARG A 283 -5.98 -22.29 -0.71
C ARG A 283 -6.76 -21.74 0.48
N LYS A 284 -6.26 -21.89 1.70
CA LYS A 284 -6.91 -21.37 2.92
C LYS A 284 -7.09 -19.85 2.87
N LEU A 285 -6.07 -19.11 2.44
CA LEU A 285 -6.13 -17.64 2.34
C LEU A 285 -7.16 -17.18 1.31
N VAL A 286 -7.24 -17.83 0.15
CA VAL A 286 -8.23 -17.52 -0.89
C VAL A 286 -9.66 -17.71 -0.35
N HIS A 287 -9.90 -18.82 0.35
CA HIS A 287 -11.19 -19.10 0.97
C HIS A 287 -11.52 -18.10 2.10
N GLN A 288 -10.53 -17.73 2.91
CA GLN A 288 -10.70 -16.72 3.97
C GLN A 288 -11.06 -15.35 3.39
N ARG A 289 -10.36 -14.91 2.33
CA ARG A 289 -10.67 -13.66 1.62
C ARG A 289 -12.09 -13.68 1.08
N ALA A 290 -12.48 -14.78 0.43
CA ALA A 290 -13.82 -14.93 -0.11
C ALA A 290 -14.90 -14.90 0.98
N LYS A 291 -14.65 -15.50 2.16
CA LYS A 291 -15.57 -15.44 3.30
C LYS A 291 -15.79 -13.99 3.77
N ILE A 292 -14.73 -13.20 3.87
CA ILE A 292 -14.80 -11.78 4.29
C ILE A 292 -15.54 -10.95 3.24
N LEU A 293 -15.24 -11.14 1.96
CA LEU A 293 -15.92 -10.43 0.88
C LEU A 293 -17.40 -10.83 0.75
N LYS A 294 -17.74 -12.11 0.94
CA LYS A 294 -19.14 -12.58 1.03
C LYS A 294 -19.85 -11.97 2.24
N TYR A 295 -19.17 -11.80 3.38
CA TYR A 295 -19.72 -11.10 4.54
C TYR A 295 -20.02 -9.63 4.20
N LEU A 296 -19.06 -8.91 3.63
CA LEU A 296 -19.22 -7.50 3.24
C LEU A 296 -20.38 -7.32 2.26
N ARG A 297 -20.50 -8.21 1.26
CA ARG A 297 -21.61 -8.20 0.30
C ARG A 297 -22.98 -8.28 0.96
N ARG A 298 -23.13 -9.08 2.02
CA ARG A 298 -24.42 -9.24 2.74
C ARG A 298 -24.80 -8.00 3.54
N ILE A 299 -23.81 -7.25 3.99
CA ILE A 299 -24.02 -6.02 4.75
C ILE A 299 -24.27 -4.87 3.79
N ASP A 300 -23.27 -4.57 2.94
CA ASP A 300 -23.28 -3.42 2.05
C ASP A 300 -22.79 -3.82 0.66
N ARG A 301 -23.72 -3.93 -0.29
CA ARG A 301 -23.37 -4.29 -1.67
C ARG A 301 -22.52 -3.23 -2.37
N TYR A 302 -22.80 -1.95 -2.13
CA TYR A 302 -22.04 -0.85 -2.73
C TYR A 302 -20.58 -0.85 -2.28
N ARG A 303 -20.32 -1.04 -0.98
CA ARG A 303 -18.95 -1.16 -0.45
C ARG A 303 -18.23 -2.36 -1.05
N TYR A 304 -18.91 -3.51 -1.13
CA TYR A 304 -18.37 -4.70 -1.78
C TYR A 304 -17.92 -4.44 -3.23
N ASP A 305 -18.78 -3.84 -4.06
CA ASP A 305 -18.46 -3.58 -5.46
C ASP A 305 -17.30 -2.56 -5.59
N SER A 306 -17.25 -1.54 -4.72
CA SER A 306 -16.11 -0.59 -4.69
C SER A 306 -14.79 -1.29 -4.35
N VAL A 307 -14.79 -2.18 -3.36
CA VAL A 307 -13.58 -2.87 -2.88
C VAL A 307 -13.07 -3.87 -3.91
N LEU A 308 -13.99 -4.56 -4.61
CA LEU A 308 -13.61 -5.43 -5.72
C LEU A 308 -12.83 -4.68 -6.81
N ALA A 309 -13.28 -3.47 -7.17
CA ALA A 309 -12.59 -2.63 -8.14
C ALA A 309 -11.19 -2.23 -7.64
N ARG A 310 -11.07 -1.78 -6.38
CA ARG A 310 -9.79 -1.38 -5.75
C ARG A 310 -8.77 -2.52 -5.63
N LEU A 311 -9.25 -3.77 -5.49
CA LEU A 311 -8.41 -4.98 -5.41
C LEU A 311 -8.15 -5.63 -6.78
N ALA A 312 -8.76 -5.11 -7.86
CA ALA A 312 -8.85 -5.74 -9.18
C ALA A 312 -9.29 -7.21 -9.12
N LEU A 313 -10.40 -7.47 -8.41
CA LEU A 313 -11.02 -8.79 -8.33
C LEU A 313 -12.37 -8.78 -9.05
N ALA A 314 -12.58 -9.74 -9.94
CA ALA A 314 -13.89 -9.97 -10.52
C ALA A 314 -14.85 -10.63 -9.50
N PRO A 315 -16.15 -10.29 -9.51
CA PRO A 315 -17.11 -10.85 -8.56
C PRO A 315 -17.21 -12.38 -8.66
N GLU A 316 -17.12 -12.95 -9.87
CA GLU A 316 -17.16 -14.41 -10.09
C GLU A 316 -15.99 -15.17 -9.43
N SER A 317 -14.87 -14.50 -9.16
CA SER A 317 -13.73 -15.12 -8.45
C SER A 317 -14.00 -15.29 -6.95
N VAL A 318 -15.01 -14.63 -6.43
CA VAL A 318 -15.43 -14.67 -5.02
C VAL A 318 -16.74 -15.43 -4.88
N GLU A 319 -17.62 -15.28 -5.87
CA GLU A 319 -18.98 -15.83 -5.89
C GLU A 319 -18.97 -17.27 -6.40
N GLY A 320 -19.58 -18.19 -5.64
CA GLY A 320 -19.64 -19.62 -5.97
C GLY A 320 -18.66 -20.52 -5.22
N GLU A 321 -18.47 -21.71 -5.78
CA GLU A 321 -17.54 -22.75 -5.31
C GLU A 321 -16.14 -22.46 -5.82
N LEU A 322 -15.19 -22.33 -4.89
CA LEU A 322 -13.81 -21.99 -5.19
C LEU A 322 -12.98 -23.26 -5.29
N VAL A 323 -12.63 -23.62 -6.52
CA VAL A 323 -11.69 -24.71 -6.79
C VAL A 323 -10.31 -24.09 -7.03
N VAL A 324 -9.38 -24.34 -6.10
CA VAL A 324 -8.02 -23.80 -6.07
C VAL A 324 -6.99 -24.92 -6.11
#